data_AF-A0A1Q5TVD3-F1
#
_entry.id   AF-A0A1Q5TVD3-F1
#
_cell.length_a   1.000
_cell.length_b   1.000
_cell.length_c   1.000
_cell.angle_alpha   90.00
_cell.angle_beta   90.00
_cell.angle_gamma   90.00
#
_symmetry.space_group_name_H-M   'P 1'
#
loop_
_entity.id
_entity.type
_entity.pdbx_description
1 polymer ?
#
loop_
_entity_poly.entity_id
_entity_poly.type
_entity_poly.pdbx_seq_one_letter_code
_entity_poly.pdbx_strand_id
1 'polypeptide(L)'
;MKLHEGWIDDVRKVISPHCDLRPEGEIPSLLVIHNISLPPGKFGGSYIDQLFTGTLDPKADPFFDEIKHLRVSAHCLIRRDGEIVQ
;
A
#
# COMPACT_ATOMS: atom_id res chain seq x y z
N MET A 1 -5.16 -19.28 -2.23
CA MET A 1 -4.89 -18.47 -1.02
C MET A 1 -6.06 -18.61 -0.07
N LYS A 2 -5.78 -18.57 1.23
CA LYS A 2 -6.78 -18.53 2.29
C LYS A 2 -6.71 -17.16 2.97
N LEU A 3 -7.81 -16.78 3.63
CA LEU A 3 -7.89 -15.57 4.43
C LEU A 3 -8.05 -15.97 5.90
N HIS A 4 -7.27 -15.36 6.78
CA HIS A 4 -7.39 -15.47 8.22
C HIS A 4 -7.43 -14.08 8.84
N GLU A 5 -8.54 -13.73 9.51
CA GLU A 5 -8.72 -12.43 10.19
C GLU A 5 -8.43 -11.21 9.29
N GLY A 6 -8.84 -11.27 8.02
CA GLY A 6 -8.62 -10.21 7.05
C GLY A 6 -7.23 -10.21 6.39
N TRP A 7 -6.35 -11.14 6.76
CA TRP A 7 -5.04 -11.33 6.15
C TRP A 7 -5.03 -12.47 5.14
N ILE A 8 -4.35 -12.26 4.03
CA ILE A 8 -3.99 -13.33 3.10
C ILE A 8 -2.87 -14.17 3.72
N ASP A 9 -3.00 -15.50 3.66
CA ASP A 9 -1.95 -16.42 4.08
C ASP A 9 -0.77 -16.42 3.09
N ASP A 10 0.44 -16.65 3.60
CA ASP A 10 1.68 -16.83 2.82
C ASP A 10 2.06 -15.64 1.90
N VAL A 11 1.73 -14.40 2.30
CA VAL A 11 2.15 -13.16 1.61
C VAL A 11 3.03 -12.28 2.50
N ARG A 12 3.75 -11.33 1.89
CA ARG A 12 4.60 -10.39 2.64
C ARG A 12 3.73 -9.38 3.37
N LYS A 13 3.83 -9.35 4.71
CA LYS A 13 3.07 -8.41 5.54
C LYS A 13 3.86 -7.13 5.84
N VAL A 14 3.26 -5.97 5.57
CA VAL A 14 3.79 -4.63 5.88
C VAL A 14 2.70 -3.86 6.62
N ILE A 15 2.82 -3.80 7.95
CA ILE A 15 1.77 -3.23 8.80
C ILE A 15 1.80 -1.70 8.72
N SER A 16 0.87 -1.14 7.96
CA SER A 16 0.68 0.31 7.88
C SER A 16 -0.13 0.86 9.06
N PRO A 17 0.26 2.01 9.64
CA PRO A 17 -0.56 2.75 10.59
C PRO A 17 -1.63 3.63 9.91
N HIS A 18 -1.71 3.63 8.58
CA HIS A 18 -2.63 4.46 7.79
C HIS A 18 -3.94 3.73 7.51
N CYS A 19 -4.65 3.37 8.57
CA CYS A 19 -5.99 2.79 8.52
C CYS A 19 -6.81 3.23 9.74
N ASP A 20 -8.11 3.04 9.67
CA ASP A 20 -9.07 3.19 10.76
C ASP A 20 -10.25 2.22 10.58
N LEU A 21 -11.22 2.29 11.48
CA LEU A 21 -12.42 1.46 11.42
C LEU A 21 -13.37 1.99 10.36
N ARG A 22 -13.97 1.06 9.60
CA ARG A 22 -15.14 1.36 8.78
C ARG A 22 -16.32 1.75 9.69
N PRO A 23 -17.28 2.56 9.18
CA PRO A 23 -18.56 2.76 9.84
C PRO A 23 -19.18 1.46 10.36
N GLU A 24 -19.89 1.56 11.47
CA GLU A 24 -20.44 0.39 12.15
C GLU A 24 -21.33 -0.46 11.23
N GLY A 25 -21.07 -1.76 11.21
CA GLY A 25 -21.80 -2.72 10.38
C GLY A 25 -21.45 -2.69 8.88
N GLU A 26 -20.54 -1.82 8.43
CA GLU A 26 -20.17 -1.75 7.02
C GLU A 26 -19.18 -2.87 6.63
N ILE A 27 -19.68 -3.82 5.85
CA ILE A 27 -18.88 -4.87 5.23
C ILE A 27 -18.43 -4.40 3.83
N PRO A 28 -17.15 -4.52 3.46
CA PRO A 28 -16.67 -4.16 2.13
C PRO A 28 -17.44 -4.95 1.04
N SER A 29 -18.03 -4.23 0.09
CA SER A 29 -18.82 -4.82 -1.02
C SER A 29 -18.31 -4.44 -2.41
N LEU A 30 -17.26 -3.60 -2.47
CA LEU A 30 -16.66 -3.10 -3.71
C LEU A 30 -15.16 -3.39 -3.74
N LEU A 31 -14.67 -3.87 -4.88
CA LEU A 31 -13.25 -3.92 -5.21
C LEU A 31 -12.89 -2.71 -6.08
N VAL A 32 -11.88 -1.95 -5.65
CA VAL A 32 -11.31 -0.85 -6.46
C VAL A 32 -9.90 -1.24 -6.88
N ILE A 33 -9.62 -1.16 -8.19
CA ILE A 33 -8.32 -1.51 -8.75
C ILE A 33 -7.55 -0.23 -9.04
N HIS A 34 -6.35 -0.13 -8.47
CA HIS A 34 -5.42 0.98 -8.69
C HIS A 34 -4.12 0.48 -9.33
N ASN A 35 -3.37 1.39 -9.93
CA ASN A 35 -1.97 1.18 -10.26
C ASN A 35 -1.12 2.27 -9.59
N ILE A 36 0.14 1.93 -9.30
CA ILE A 36 1.11 2.87 -8.73
C ILE A 36 2.52 2.46 -9.12
N SER A 37 3.39 3.44 -9.31
CA SER A 37 4.84 3.26 -9.50
C SER A 37 5.54 4.44 -8.85
N LEU A 38 6.59 4.18 -8.07
CA LEU A 38 7.33 5.21 -7.34
C LEU A 38 8.83 4.95 -7.46
N PRO A 39 9.62 5.92 -7.98
CA PRO A 39 9.16 7.13 -8.69
C PRO A 39 8.28 6.82 -9.91
N PRO A 40 7.54 7.80 -10.48
CA PRO A 40 6.64 7.56 -11.60
C PRO A 40 7.32 6.81 -12.77
N GLY A 41 6.70 5.73 -13.22
CA GLY A 41 7.20 4.87 -14.30
C GLY A 41 8.33 3.91 -13.91
N LYS A 42 8.80 3.93 -12.64
CA LYS A 42 9.86 3.03 -12.14
C LYS A 42 9.28 1.97 -11.20
N PHE A 43 9.79 0.75 -11.29
CA PHE A 43 9.31 -0.41 -10.53
C PHE A 43 10.46 -1.03 -9.70
N GLY A 44 10.11 -1.80 -8.67
CA GLY A 44 11.07 -2.63 -7.93
C GLY A 44 11.64 -2.02 -6.63
N GLY A 45 11.44 -0.73 -6.37
CA GLY A 45 11.86 -0.09 -5.12
C GLY A 45 10.98 -0.40 -3.90
N SER A 46 11.38 0.11 -2.73
CA SER A 46 10.63 0.05 -1.46
C SER A 46 9.69 1.24 -1.25
N TYR A 47 9.66 2.19 -2.18
CA TYR A 47 8.98 3.48 -1.99
C TYR A 47 7.47 3.39 -1.85
N ILE A 48 6.83 2.37 -2.44
CA ILE A 48 5.38 2.16 -2.28
C ILE A 48 5.07 1.73 -0.85
N ASP A 49 5.83 0.78 -0.30
CA ASP A 49 5.70 0.38 1.10
C ASP A 49 5.90 1.60 2.01
N GLN A 50 6.96 2.38 1.77
CA GLN A 50 7.27 3.56 2.58
C GLN A 50 6.21 4.65 2.49
N LEU A 51 5.61 4.88 1.31
CA LEU A 51 4.48 5.79 1.17
C LEU A 51 3.29 5.27 2.00
N PHE A 52 2.96 3.98 1.85
CA PHE A 52 1.83 3.39 2.55
C PHE A 52 2.03 3.30 4.06
N THR A 53 3.27 3.26 4.56
CA THR A 53 3.58 3.30 6.00
C THR A 53 3.86 4.70 6.53
N GLY A 54 3.84 5.74 5.69
CA GLY A 54 4.13 7.12 6.10
C GLY A 54 5.60 7.38 6.45
N THR A 55 6.52 6.60 5.89
CA THR A 55 7.97 6.67 6.16
C THR A 55 8.78 7.02 4.90
N LEU A 56 8.12 7.51 3.85
CA LEU A 56 8.78 7.90 2.60
C LEU A 56 9.71 9.09 2.84
N ASP A 57 10.98 8.96 2.45
CA ASP A 57 11.93 10.07 2.49
C ASP A 57 11.62 11.06 1.35
N PRO A 58 11.19 12.30 1.65
CA PRO A 58 10.87 13.28 0.61
C PRO A 58 12.09 13.72 -0.20
N LYS A 59 13.32 13.45 0.27
CA LYS A 59 14.56 13.83 -0.41
C LYS A 59 15.08 12.78 -1.37
N ALA A 60 14.49 11.58 -1.39
CA ALA A 60 15.00 10.48 -2.22
C ALA A 60 14.66 10.61 -3.71
N ASP A 61 13.59 11.35 -4.07
CA ASP A 61 13.23 11.70 -5.44
C ASP A 61 12.41 13.01 -5.43
N PRO A 62 12.58 13.94 -6.39
CA PRO A 62 11.82 15.19 -6.43
C PRO A 62 10.30 15.00 -6.35
N PHE A 63 9.76 13.92 -6.93
CA PHE A 63 8.33 13.63 -6.89
C PHE A 63 7.84 13.33 -5.46
N PHE A 64 8.72 12.82 -4.59
CA PHE A 64 8.32 12.45 -3.23
C PHE A 64 8.04 13.66 -2.35
N ASP A 65 8.70 14.79 -2.62
CA ASP A 65 8.41 16.04 -1.90
C ASP A 65 6.97 16.52 -2.15
N GLU A 66 6.43 16.26 -3.34
CA GLU A 66 5.06 16.59 -3.72
C GLU A 66 4.04 15.75 -2.96
N ILE A 67 4.34 14.48 -2.65
CA ILE A 67 3.40 13.53 -2.02
C ILE A 67 3.67 13.26 -0.54
N LYS A 68 4.72 13.83 0.05
CA LYS A 68 5.13 13.58 1.46
C LYS A 68 4.05 13.87 2.51
N HIS A 69 3.10 14.72 2.16
CA HIS A 69 2.02 15.16 3.05
C HIS A 69 0.81 14.20 3.03
N LEU A 70 0.79 13.25 2.10
CA LEU A 70 -0.30 12.29 1.97
C LEU A 70 -0.22 11.25 3.09
N ARG A 71 -1.36 11.00 3.74
CA ARG A 71 -1.58 9.83 4.61
C ARG A 71 -2.47 8.84 3.88
N VAL A 72 -1.86 7.93 3.14
CA VAL A 72 -2.57 6.98 2.26
C VAL A 72 -2.06 5.56 2.45
N SER A 73 -2.89 4.56 2.18
CA SER A 73 -2.50 3.15 2.13
C SER A 73 -3.40 2.41 1.13
N ALA A 74 -3.02 1.19 0.79
CA ALA A 74 -3.89 0.23 0.12
C ALA A 74 -3.92 -1.06 0.94
N HIS A 75 -4.97 -1.86 0.76
CA HIS A 75 -5.06 -3.16 1.43
C HIS A 75 -4.07 -4.17 0.85
N CYS A 76 -3.78 -4.09 -0.46
CA CYS A 76 -2.79 -4.96 -1.10
C CYS A 76 -2.01 -4.19 -2.18
N LEU A 77 -0.75 -4.58 -2.37
CA LEU A 77 0.07 -4.25 -3.54
C LEU A 77 0.49 -5.55 -4.21
N ILE A 78 0.23 -5.68 -5.51
CA ILE A 78 0.75 -6.78 -6.33
C ILE A 78 1.88 -6.20 -7.19
N ARG A 79 3.10 -6.66 -6.93
CA ARG A 79 4.31 -6.22 -7.65
C ARG A 79 4.38 -6.83 -9.04
N ARG A 80 5.31 -6.35 -9.86
CA ARG A 80 5.47 -6.76 -11.27
C ARG A 80 5.84 -8.23 -11.43
N ASP A 81 6.51 -8.82 -10.45
CA ASP A 81 6.87 -10.23 -10.36
C ASP A 81 5.75 -11.11 -9.77
N GLY A 82 4.62 -10.51 -9.38
CA GLY A 82 3.51 -11.20 -8.75
C GLY A 82 3.60 -11.31 -7.23
N GLU A 83 4.65 -10.76 -6.58
CA GLU A 83 4.68 -10.70 -5.12
C GLU A 83 3.47 -9.91 -4.60
N ILE A 84 2.76 -10.50 -3.63
CA ILE A 84 1.68 -9.85 -2.91
C ILE A 84 2.23 -9.30 -1.61
N VAL A 85 1.97 -8.02 -1.39
CA VAL A 85 2.25 -7.28 -0.16
C VAL A 85 0.92 -6.88 0.44
N GLN A 86 0.73 -7.18 1.72
CA GLN A 86 -0.45 -6.76 2.47
C GLN A 86 -0.05 -5.91 3.66
#